data_AF-A0A972CKP2-F1
#
_entry.id   AF-A0A972CKP2-F1
#
_cell.length_a   1.000
_cell.length_b   1.000
_cell.length_c   1.000
_cell.angle_alpha   90.00
_cell.angle_beta   90.00
_cell.angle_gamma   90.00
#
_symmetry.space_group_name_H-M   'P 1'
#
loop_
_entity.id
_entity.type
_entity.pdbx_description
1 polymer ?
#
loop_
_entity_poly.entity_id
_entity_poly.type
_entity_poly.pdbx_seq_one_letter_code
_entity_poly.pdbx_strand_id
1 'polypeptide(L)'
;AFSDRHFLSCDAVLERLELEELERQVKSSPATMYSYKGKGRVGLIRPLSCSFCSHCNRLRLSSDGKLRPCLHSDENIDLLTPLRKGEDLRPYIEEALKNKPFSHHINEGEIARESMHRIGG
;
A
#
# COMPACT_ATOMS: atom_id res chain seq x y z
N ALA A 1 9.53 -16.98 -11.05
CA ALA A 1 8.41 -16.27 -11.70
C ALA A 1 7.12 -16.80 -11.12
N PHE A 2 6.29 -15.94 -10.50
CA PHE A 2 4.92 -16.32 -10.14
C PHE A 2 4.23 -16.76 -11.45
N SER A 3 3.90 -18.04 -11.59
CA SER A 3 3.52 -18.58 -12.90
C SER A 3 2.16 -18.04 -13.35
N ASP A 4 2.00 -17.77 -14.65
CA ASP A 4 0.71 -17.41 -15.27
C ASP A 4 -0.43 -18.39 -14.93
N ARG A 5 -0.11 -19.62 -14.52
CA ARG A 5 -1.09 -20.65 -14.15
C ARG A 5 -1.72 -20.45 -12.76
N HIS A 6 -1.21 -19.52 -11.96
CA HIS A 6 -1.67 -19.27 -10.58
C HIS A 6 -2.13 -17.83 -10.33
N PHE A 7 -2.21 -17.02 -11.39
CA PHE A 7 -2.72 -15.66 -11.31
C PHE A 7 -4.14 -15.59 -11.88
N LEU A 8 -5.06 -15.04 -11.09
CA LEU A 8 -6.39 -14.68 -11.55
C LEU A 8 -6.53 -13.17 -11.44
N SER A 9 -6.72 -12.49 -12.57
CA SER A 9 -6.90 -11.03 -12.58
C SER A 9 -8.25 -10.65 -11.96
N CYS A 10 -8.35 -9.42 -11.45
CA CYS A 10 -9.64 -8.89 -11.02
C CYS A 10 -10.64 -8.80 -12.18
N ASP A 11 -10.18 -8.54 -13.40
CA ASP A 11 -11.04 -8.48 -14.59
C ASP A 11 -11.70 -9.84 -14.86
N ALA A 12 -10.93 -10.94 -14.71
CA ALA A 12 -11.46 -12.30 -14.83
C ALA A 12 -12.54 -12.62 -13.77
N VAL A 13 -12.48 -11.99 -12.59
CA VAL A 13 -13.52 -12.11 -11.56
C VAL A 13 -14.78 -11.34 -11.97
N LEU A 14 -14.61 -10.12 -12.48
CA LEU A 14 -15.71 -9.26 -12.94
C LEU A 14 -16.44 -9.85 -14.15
N GLU A 15 -15.74 -10.56 -15.04
CA GLU A 15 -16.35 -11.26 -16.18
C GLU A 15 -17.19 -12.48 -15.76
N ARG A 16 -16.84 -13.12 -14.64
CA ARG A 16 -17.47 -14.38 -14.18
C ARG A 16 -18.60 -14.15 -13.18
N LEU A 17 -18.59 -13.03 -12.49
CA LEU A 17 -19.54 -12.72 -11.43
C LEU A 17 -20.31 -11.46 -11.75
N GLU A 18 -21.63 -11.49 -11.57
CA GLU A 18 -22.48 -10.30 -11.62
C GLU A 18 -22.23 -9.43 -10.38
N LEU A 19 -21.28 -8.49 -10.52
CA LEU A 19 -20.86 -7.56 -9.49
C LEU A 19 -21.18 -6.12 -9.92
N GLU A 20 -21.90 -5.40 -9.08
CA GLU A 20 -22.24 -3.99 -9.31
C GLU A 20 -21.27 -3.10 -8.53
N GLU A 21 -20.54 -2.21 -9.21
CA GLU A 21 -19.60 -1.30 -8.54
C GLU A 21 -20.35 -0.34 -7.61
N LEU A 22 -19.84 -0.20 -6.39
CA LEU A 22 -20.35 0.72 -5.38
C LEU A 22 -19.54 2.01 -5.40
N GLU A 23 -20.22 3.12 -5.11
CA GLU A 23 -19.56 4.43 -5.02
C GLU A 23 -18.42 4.42 -3.99
N ARG A 24 -17.27 4.92 -4.41
CA ARG A 24 -16.08 4.97 -3.57
C ARG A 24 -16.21 6.05 -2.50
N GLN A 25 -16.47 5.60 -1.28
CA GLN A 25 -16.59 6.49 -0.11
C GLN A 25 -15.23 7.03 0.38
N VAL A 26 -14.16 6.23 0.27
CA VAL A 26 -12.82 6.58 0.78
C VAL A 26 -11.80 6.53 -0.36
N LYS A 27 -11.25 7.70 -0.74
CA LYS A 27 -10.28 7.80 -1.84
C LYS A 27 -8.99 7.01 -1.58
N SER A 28 -8.53 6.94 -0.34
CA SER A 28 -7.32 6.19 0.05
C SER A 28 -7.54 4.69 0.23
N SER A 29 -8.78 4.20 0.05
CA SER A 29 -9.08 2.77 0.10
C SER A 29 -8.50 2.07 -1.13
N PRO A 30 -7.65 1.04 -0.94
CA PRO A 30 -7.03 0.32 -2.05
C PRO A 30 -8.02 -0.58 -2.79
N ALA A 31 -9.14 -0.94 -2.15
CA ALA A 31 -10.18 -1.77 -2.74
C ALA A 31 -11.22 -0.91 -3.47
N THR A 32 -11.59 -1.34 -4.67
CA THR A 32 -12.88 -0.96 -5.28
C THR A 32 -13.94 -1.92 -4.75
N MET A 33 -15.06 -1.38 -4.27
CA MET A 33 -16.11 -2.18 -3.64
C MET A 33 -17.22 -2.50 -4.63
N TYR A 34 -17.78 -3.70 -4.54
CA TYR A 34 -18.85 -4.20 -5.38
C TYR A 34 -19.96 -4.82 -4.52
N SER A 35 -21.21 -4.76 -4.98
CA SER A 35 -22.35 -5.51 -4.44
C SER A 35 -22.53 -6.82 -5.21
N TYR A 36 -22.74 -7.92 -4.49
CA TYR A 36 -23.11 -9.19 -5.11
C TYR A 36 -24.61 -9.45 -4.93
N LYS A 37 -25.43 -9.00 -5.89
CA LYS A 37 -26.89 -9.21 -5.91
C LYS A 37 -27.58 -8.82 -4.59
N GLY A 38 -27.09 -7.78 -3.91
CA GLY A 38 -27.60 -7.35 -2.59
C GLY A 38 -27.34 -8.33 -1.43
N LYS A 39 -26.65 -9.44 -1.65
CA LYS A 39 -26.33 -10.46 -0.62
C LYS A 39 -25.12 -10.10 0.23
N GLY A 40 -24.31 -9.14 -0.22
CA GLY A 40 -23.09 -8.74 0.46
C GLY A 40 -22.21 -7.85 -0.41
N ARG A 41 -21.05 -7.49 0.13
CA ARG A 41 -20.05 -6.65 -0.54
C ARG A 41 -18.75 -7.40 -0.75
N VAL A 42 -18.11 -7.19 -1.89
CA VAL A 42 -16.81 -7.75 -2.26
C VAL A 42 -15.86 -6.60 -2.60
N GLY A 43 -14.64 -6.62 -2.08
CA GLY A 43 -13.61 -5.63 -2.40
C GLY A 43 -12.54 -6.25 -3.29
N LEU A 44 -12.29 -5.66 -4.46
CA LEU A 44 -11.20 -6.06 -5.35
C LEU A 44 -10.04 -5.07 -5.22
N ILE A 45 -8.85 -5.58 -4.90
CA ILE A 45 -7.61 -4.79 -4.78
C ILE A 45 -6.73 -5.10 -5.98
N ARG A 46 -6.33 -4.07 -6.72
CA ARG A 46 -5.52 -4.17 -7.94
C ARG A 46 -4.15 -3.54 -7.74
N PRO A 47 -3.25 -4.15 -6.94
CA PRO A 47 -2.00 -3.50 -6.53
C PRO A 47 -1.02 -3.29 -7.70
N LEU A 48 -1.12 -4.10 -8.76
CA LEU A 48 -0.23 -4.04 -9.92
C LEU A 48 -0.82 -3.25 -11.09
N SER A 49 -2.09 -3.52 -11.44
CA SER A 49 -2.73 -2.99 -12.66
C SER A 49 -3.43 -1.64 -12.48
N CYS A 50 -3.83 -1.27 -11.26
CA CYS A 50 -4.47 0.02 -10.97
C CYS A 50 -3.94 0.58 -9.65
N SER A 51 -2.75 1.19 -9.71
CA SER A 51 -2.09 1.73 -8.52
C SER A 51 -2.93 2.81 -7.83
N PHE A 52 -3.13 2.70 -6.52
CA PHE A 52 -3.83 3.70 -5.69
C PHE A 52 -2.87 4.71 -5.03
N CYS A 53 -1.60 4.74 -5.46
CA CYS A 53 -0.53 5.50 -4.81
C CYS A 53 -0.82 7.00 -4.73
N SER A 54 -1.43 7.59 -5.75
CA SER A 54 -1.80 9.02 -5.78
C SER A 54 -2.75 9.45 -4.67
N HIS A 55 -3.47 8.50 -4.07
CA HIS A 55 -4.39 8.73 -2.95
C HIS A 55 -3.90 8.05 -1.65
N CYS A 56 -2.69 7.49 -1.65
CA CYS A 56 -2.13 6.78 -0.50
C CYS A 56 -1.70 7.76 0.58
N ASN A 57 -2.29 7.64 1.76
CA ASN A 57 -2.01 8.47 2.93
C ASN A 57 -1.33 7.69 4.08
N ARG A 58 -0.74 6.53 3.79
CA ARG A 58 -0.13 5.66 4.81
C ARG A 58 1.35 5.93 4.96
N LEU A 59 1.80 5.95 6.21
CA LEU A 59 3.18 5.79 6.64
C LEU A 59 3.25 4.57 7.55
N ARG A 60 4.42 3.96 7.68
CA ARG A 60 4.60 2.77 8.51
C ARG A 60 5.73 2.99 9.50
N LEU A 61 5.49 2.65 10.76
CA LEU A 61 6.52 2.63 11.80
C LEU A 61 6.93 1.18 12.02
N SER A 62 8.19 0.87 11.79
CA SER A 62 8.76 -0.46 12.07
C SER A 62 9.00 -0.65 13.57
N SER A 63 9.19 -1.91 14.00
CA SER A 63 9.44 -2.24 15.40
C SER A 63 10.78 -1.74 15.93
N ASP A 64 11.76 -1.51 15.05
CA ASP A 64 13.03 -0.86 15.37
C ASP A 64 12.94 0.68 15.35
N GLY A 65 11.73 1.23 15.18
CA GLY A 65 11.44 2.66 15.32
C GLY A 65 11.83 3.50 14.11
N LYS A 66 11.81 2.91 12.92
CA LYS A 66 12.02 3.63 11.66
C LYS A 66 10.69 3.92 10.97
N LEU A 67 10.56 5.13 10.45
CA LEU A 67 9.43 5.57 9.66
C LEU A 67 9.68 5.29 8.18
N ARG A 68 8.74 4.59 7.55
CA ARG A 68 8.81 4.15 6.17
C ARG A 68 7.68 4.78 5.36
N PRO A 69 7.98 5.59 4.33
CA PRO A 69 6.97 6.36 3.62
C PRO A 69 6.20 5.56 2.55
N CYS A 70 6.77 4.46 2.07
CA CYS A 70 6.15 3.56 1.11
C CYS A 70 6.45 2.10 1.45
N LEU A 71 5.45 1.23 1.29
CA LEU A 71 5.57 -0.20 1.53
C LEU A 71 6.57 -0.90 0.59
N HIS A 72 6.86 -0.29 -0.55
CA HIS A 72 7.71 -0.86 -1.60
C HIS A 72 9.02 -0.08 -1.81
N SER A 73 9.37 0.86 -0.92
CA SER A 73 10.66 1.59 -0.95
C SER A 73 11.55 1.13 0.20
N ASP A 74 12.85 0.94 0.01
CA ASP A 74 13.78 0.62 1.11
C ASP A 74 14.11 1.83 2.01
N GLU A 75 13.56 2.98 1.69
CA GLU A 75 13.76 4.21 2.44
C GLU A 75 13.13 4.14 3.84
N ASN A 76 13.91 4.55 4.83
CA ASN A 76 13.56 4.48 6.24
C ASN A 76 14.20 5.64 7.00
N ILE A 77 13.44 6.29 7.88
CA ILE A 77 13.90 7.42 8.70
C ILE A 77 13.90 7.01 10.17
N ASP A 78 15.05 7.11 10.86
CA ASP A 78 15.15 6.79 12.28
C ASP A 78 14.41 7.84 13.13
N LEU A 79 13.34 7.42 13.81
CA LEU A 79 12.63 8.25 14.78
C LEU A 79 12.99 7.90 16.22
N LEU A 80 13.55 6.71 16.47
CA LEU A 80 13.81 6.21 17.81
C LEU A 80 14.96 6.96 18.48
N THR A 81 16.03 7.21 17.73
CA THR A 81 17.18 7.96 18.24
C THR A 81 16.81 9.39 18.67
N PRO A 82 16.20 10.24 17.81
CA PRO A 82 15.81 11.59 18.21
C PRO A 82 14.76 11.57 19.34
N LEU A 83 13.81 10.64 19.32
CA LEU A 83 12.82 10.49 20.40
C LEU A 83 13.49 10.23 21.75
N ARG A 84 14.47 9.33 21.79
CA ARG A 84 15.21 8.99 23.03
C ARG A 84 16.07 10.14 23.54
N LYS A 85 16.46 11.07 22.67
CA LYS A 85 17.17 12.30 23.04
C LYS A 85 16.23 13.43 23.48
N GLY A 86 14.91 13.23 23.38
CA GLY A 86 13.91 14.27 23.67
C GLY A 86 13.83 15.34 22.58
N GLU A 87 14.26 15.03 21.36
CA GLU A 87 14.19 15.94 20.21
C GLU A 87 12.78 16.00 19.62
N ASP A 88 12.49 17.08 18.89
CA ASP A 88 11.27 17.21 18.10
C ASP A 88 11.31 16.29 16.88
N LEU A 89 10.30 15.43 16.74
CA LEU A 89 10.20 14.48 15.63
C LEU A 89 9.63 15.07 14.34
N ARG A 90 9.00 16.25 14.40
CA ARG A 90 8.34 16.88 13.24
C ARG A 90 9.25 16.97 12.00
N PRO A 91 10.52 17.41 12.10
CA PRO A 91 11.40 17.52 10.94
C PRO A 91 11.64 16.17 10.25
N TYR A 92 11.81 15.10 11.03
CA TYR A 92 12.04 13.74 10.53
C TYR A 92 10.79 13.16 9.85
N ILE A 93 9.60 13.47 10.39
CA ILE A 93 8.33 13.05 9.78
C ILE A 93 8.07 13.81 8.47
N GLU A 94 8.35 15.11 8.43
CA GLU A 94 8.25 15.91 7.21
C GLU A 94 9.21 15.44 6.11
N GLU A 95 10.42 15.01 6.48
CA GLU A 95 11.36 14.39 5.57
C GLU A 95 10.78 13.10 4.95
N ALA A 96 10.20 12.22 5.77
CA ALA A 96 9.55 11.00 5.26
C ALA A 96 8.40 11.32 4.30
N LEU A 97 7.62 12.37 4.59
CA LEU A 97 6.54 12.79 3.70
C LEU A 97 7.06 13.31 2.36
N LYS A 98 8.17 14.07 2.36
CA LYS A 98 8.80 14.61 1.14
C LYS A 98 9.38 13.50 0.26
N ASN A 99 9.96 12.49 0.90
CA ASN A 99 10.57 11.38 0.18
C ASN A 99 9.56 10.30 -0.25
N LYS A 100 8.29 10.43 0.15
CA LYS A 100 7.22 9.53 -0.29
C LYS A 100 7.15 9.53 -1.83
N PRO A 101 7.41 8.38 -2.49
CA PRO A 101 7.38 8.32 -3.93
C PRO A 101 5.96 8.52 -4.46
N PHE A 102 5.85 9.12 -5.64
CA PHE A 102 4.56 9.32 -6.32
C PHE A 102 3.83 8.00 -6.60
N SER A 103 4.59 6.97 -6.98
CA SER A 103 4.11 5.61 -7.22
C SER A 103 5.20 4.60 -6.84
N HIS A 104 4.82 3.35 -6.57
CA HIS A 104 5.79 2.27 -6.53
C HIS A 104 6.14 1.79 -7.95
N HIS A 105 7.32 1.22 -8.14
CA HIS A 105 7.82 0.74 -9.43
C HIS A 105 7.94 -0.80 -9.49
N ILE A 106 7.07 -1.51 -8.77
CA ILE A 106 7.04 -2.99 -8.76
C ILE A 106 6.95 -3.59 -10.17
N ASN A 107 6.16 -2.96 -11.05
CA ASN A 107 6.01 -3.41 -12.44
C ASN A 107 7.30 -3.24 -13.27
N GLU A 108 8.21 -2.37 -12.81
CA GLU A 108 9.54 -2.12 -13.41
C GLU A 108 10.62 -2.99 -12.75
N GLY A 109 10.25 -3.84 -11.79
CA GLY A 109 11.16 -4.73 -11.07
C GLY A 109 11.76 -4.17 -9.79
N GLU A 110 11.37 -2.95 -9.37
CA GLU A 110 11.78 -2.40 -8.09
C GLU A 110 11.01 -3.08 -6.95
N ILE A 111 11.70 -3.97 -6.25
CA ILE A 111 11.16 -4.72 -5.12
C ILE A 111 11.98 -4.34 -3.88
N ALA A 112 11.29 -3.86 -2.85
CA ALA A 112 11.91 -3.62 -1.55
C ALA A 112 12.63 -4.87 -1.04
N ARG A 113 13.84 -4.68 -0.54
CA ARG A 113 14.70 -5.76 -0.02
C ARG A 113 14.21 -6.26 1.34
N GLU A 114 13.60 -5.38 2.13
CA GLU A 114 13.08 -5.74 3.44
C GLU A 114 11.77 -6.53 3.33
N SER A 115 11.74 -7.69 3.99
CA SER A 115 10.55 -8.52 4.02
C SER A 115 9.44 -7.90 4.88
N MET A 116 8.20 -8.09 4.43
CA MET A 116 6.98 -7.56 5.05
C MET A 116 6.84 -7.86 6.55
N HIS A 117 7.28 -9.04 7.01
CA HIS A 117 7.24 -9.38 8.44
C HIS A 117 8.15 -8.50 9.31
N ARG A 118 9.27 -8.00 8.77
CA ARG A 118 10.23 -7.16 9.51
C ARG A 118 9.75 -5.73 9.69
N ILE A 119 8.90 -5.28 8.79
CA ILE A 119 8.31 -3.94 8.81
C ILE A 119 6.92 -3.94 9.48
N GLY A 120 6.46 -5.09 9.97
CA GLY A 120 5.26 -5.23 10.81
C GLY A 120 4.04 -5.84 10.11
N GLY A 121 4.21 -6.65 9.06
CA GLY A 121 3.11 -7.37 8.36
C GLY A 121 3.08 -7.23 6.85
#